data_AF-A0AAN8LRY7-F1
#
_entry.id   AF-A0AAN8LRY7-F1
#
_cell.length_a   1.000
_cell.length_b   1.000
_cell.length_c   1.000
_cell.angle_alpha   90.00
_cell.angle_beta   90.00
_cell.angle_gamma   90.00
#
_symmetry.space_group_name_H-M   'P 1'
#
loop_
_entity.id
_entity.type
_entity.pdbx_description
1 polymer ?
#
loop_
_entity_poly.entity_id
_entity_poly.type
_entity_poly.pdbx_seq_one_letter_code
_entity_poly.pdbx_strand_id
1 'polypeptide(L)'
;GEAALDSSVNNLHNLVHSFLSGTSARSHAAANDPIFLVLHAFTDAIFDEWMRRSVPPNSSFPDEMAPIGHNRHYNMVPFFPPVTNEEVYVASDQLGYSYAIELDATDGGFVFVLGSTLGGVFLGLLVLLLVLLLYLQQRRKHGFEPLIKAEFTNKRYTEEA
;
A
#
# COMPACT_ATOMS: atom_id res chain seq x y z
N GLY A 1 10.52 -18.22 4.82
CA GLY A 1 9.61 -17.75 5.88
C GLY A 1 8.22 -18.09 5.42
N GLU A 2 7.66 -19.15 5.96
CA GLU A 2 6.36 -19.68 5.56
C GLU A 2 5.29 -18.85 6.29
N ALA A 3 4.55 -18.03 5.54
CA ALA A 3 3.45 -17.28 6.11
C ALA A 3 2.37 -18.28 6.54
N ALA A 4 2.24 -18.53 7.84
CA ALA A 4 1.16 -19.32 8.39
C ALA A 4 -0.16 -18.60 8.11
N LEU A 5 -0.98 -19.15 7.20
CA LEU A 5 -2.32 -18.65 6.94
C LEU A 5 -3.22 -19.07 8.12
N ASP A 6 -3.88 -18.09 8.75
CA ASP A 6 -4.84 -18.34 9.81
C ASP A 6 -6.12 -18.95 9.23
N SER A 7 -6.41 -20.20 9.61
CA SER A 7 -7.58 -20.95 9.17
C SER A 7 -8.92 -20.32 9.57
N SER A 8 -8.92 -19.34 10.46
CA SER A 8 -10.13 -18.63 10.90
C SER A 8 -10.52 -17.45 10.00
N VAL A 9 -9.64 -17.03 9.08
CA VAL A 9 -9.86 -15.82 8.26
C VAL A 9 -10.71 -16.15 7.04
N ASN A 10 -11.95 -15.62 7.03
CA ASN A 10 -12.77 -15.51 5.83
C ASN A 10 -12.59 -14.11 5.23
N ASN A 11 -11.99 -14.04 4.04
CA ASN A 11 -11.75 -12.80 3.32
C ASN A 11 -12.38 -12.82 1.91
N LEU A 12 -12.39 -11.64 1.27
CA LEU A 12 -12.73 -11.45 -0.14
C LEU A 12 -13.91 -12.32 -0.61
N HIS A 13 -13.70 -13.22 -1.57
CA HIS A 13 -14.70 -14.13 -2.14
C HIS A 13 -15.49 -14.90 -1.07
N ASN A 14 -14.81 -15.56 -0.13
CA ASN A 14 -15.45 -16.37 0.90
C ASN A 14 -16.24 -15.52 1.90
N LEU A 15 -15.76 -14.29 2.17
CA LEU A 15 -16.46 -13.34 3.01
C LEU A 15 -17.77 -12.89 2.38
N VAL A 16 -17.80 -12.59 1.08
CA VAL A 16 -19.06 -12.18 0.41
C VAL A 16 -20.06 -13.33 0.41
N HIS A 17 -19.64 -14.56 0.09
CA HIS A 17 -20.50 -15.74 0.22
C HIS A 17 -21.07 -15.91 1.63
N SER A 18 -20.24 -15.69 2.66
CA SER A 18 -20.66 -15.77 4.06
C SER A 18 -21.60 -14.62 4.46
N PHE A 19 -21.35 -13.40 3.96
CA PHE A 19 -22.14 -12.20 4.25
C PHE A 19 -23.57 -12.32 3.75
N LEU A 20 -23.75 -12.79 2.51
CA LEU A 20 -25.08 -12.99 1.92
C LEU A 20 -25.93 -13.99 2.70
N SER A 21 -25.27 -14.92 3.43
CA SER A 21 -25.92 -15.99 4.16
C SER A 21 -26.83 -16.86 3.26
N GLY A 22 -27.52 -17.87 3.82
CA GLY A 22 -28.49 -18.66 3.06
C GLY A 22 -27.88 -19.56 1.97
N THR A 23 -28.44 -19.55 0.76
CA THR A 23 -28.01 -20.37 -0.39
C THR A 23 -26.62 -20.00 -0.90
N SER A 24 -26.31 -18.71 -0.96
CA SER A 24 -25.00 -18.19 -1.38
C SER A 24 -23.84 -18.66 -0.50
N ALA A 25 -24.09 -18.96 0.78
CA ALA A 25 -23.07 -19.46 1.70
C ALA A 25 -22.74 -20.96 1.54
N ARG A 26 -23.48 -21.70 0.70
CA ARG A 26 -23.32 -23.16 0.52
C ARG A 26 -22.73 -23.45 -0.85
N SER A 27 -21.49 -23.97 -0.90
CA SER A 27 -20.76 -24.22 -2.16
C SER A 27 -21.56 -25.00 -3.21
N HIS A 28 -22.34 -26.02 -2.80
CA HIS A 28 -23.16 -26.85 -3.69
C HIS A 28 -24.43 -26.17 -4.22
N ALA A 29 -24.83 -25.03 -3.65
CA ALA A 29 -26.07 -24.34 -3.99
C ALA A 29 -25.89 -22.84 -4.28
N ALA A 30 -24.68 -22.30 -4.14
CA ALA A 30 -24.40 -20.87 -4.26
C ALA A 30 -24.80 -20.34 -5.65
N ALA A 31 -24.56 -21.12 -6.70
CA ALA A 31 -24.92 -20.76 -8.07
C ALA A 31 -26.44 -20.67 -8.33
N ASN A 32 -27.30 -21.09 -7.39
CA ASN A 32 -28.75 -20.87 -7.49
C ASN A 32 -29.17 -19.43 -7.14
N ASP A 33 -28.28 -18.66 -6.50
CA ASP A 33 -28.47 -17.24 -6.22
C ASP A 33 -27.86 -16.41 -7.37
N PRO A 34 -28.62 -15.54 -8.06
CA PRO A 34 -28.09 -14.76 -9.18
C PRO A 34 -26.93 -13.83 -8.81
N ILE A 35 -26.76 -13.50 -7.52
CA ILE A 35 -25.60 -12.73 -7.04
C ILE A 35 -24.28 -13.47 -7.31
N PHE A 36 -24.30 -14.82 -7.39
CA PHE A 36 -23.16 -15.65 -7.73
C PHE A 36 -22.46 -15.18 -9.01
N LEU A 37 -23.22 -14.85 -10.06
CA LEU A 37 -22.66 -14.45 -11.35
C LEU A 37 -21.89 -13.13 -11.23
N VAL A 38 -22.47 -12.14 -10.54
CA VAL A 38 -21.84 -10.82 -10.37
C VAL A 38 -20.61 -10.92 -9.46
N LEU A 39 -20.69 -11.71 -8.39
CA LEU A 39 -19.57 -11.96 -7.48
C LEU A 39 -18.40 -12.64 -8.20
N HIS A 40 -18.66 -13.70 -8.98
CA HIS A 40 -17.61 -14.40 -9.71
C HIS A 40 -17.07 -13.60 -10.89
N ALA A 41 -17.88 -12.76 -11.55
CA ALA A 41 -17.39 -11.82 -12.55
C ALA A 41 -16.43 -10.78 -11.94
N PHE A 42 -16.71 -10.27 -10.74
CA PHE A 42 -15.80 -9.38 -10.03
C PHE A 42 -14.54 -10.10 -9.53
N THR A 43 -14.67 -11.35 -9.09
CA THR A 43 -13.53 -12.19 -8.71
C THR A 43 -12.60 -12.43 -9.90
N ASP A 44 -13.17 -12.70 -11.08
CA ASP A 44 -12.42 -12.85 -12.33
C ASP A 44 -11.78 -11.54 -12.79
N ALA A 45 -12.43 -10.39 -12.60
CA ALA A 45 -11.81 -9.09 -12.88
C ALA A 45 -10.54 -8.84 -12.04
N ILE A 46 -10.54 -9.26 -10.77
CA ILE A 46 -9.35 -9.20 -9.91
C ILE A 46 -8.27 -10.17 -10.42
N PHE A 47 -8.66 -11.37 -10.84
CA PHE A 47 -7.73 -12.35 -11.43
C PHE A 47 -7.10 -11.82 -12.73
N ASP A 48 -7.89 -11.23 -13.64
CA ASP A 48 -7.41 -10.61 -14.88
C ASP A 48 -6.42 -9.47 -14.60
N GLU A 49 -6.72 -8.58 -13.67
CA GLU A 49 -5.81 -7.50 -13.29
C GLU A 49 -4.50 -8.05 -12.72
N TRP A 50 -4.57 -9.10 -11.90
CA TRP A 50 -3.38 -9.79 -11.39
C TRP A 50 -2.56 -10.42 -12.51
N MET A 51 -3.20 -11.08 -13.48
CA MET A 51 -2.54 -11.66 -14.67
C MET A 51 -1.80 -10.59 -15.47
N ARG A 52 -2.47 -9.45 -15.74
CA ARG A 52 -1.87 -8.33 -16.49
C ARG A 52 -0.72 -7.66 -15.76
N ARG A 53 -0.81 -7.50 -14.43
CA ARG A 53 0.25 -6.84 -13.62
C ARG A 53 1.45 -7.75 -13.35
N SER A 54 1.18 -9.01 -13.02
CA SER A 54 2.20 -9.92 -12.49
C SER A 54 2.92 -10.69 -13.58
N VAL A 55 2.26 -10.93 -14.73
CA VAL A 55 2.76 -11.76 -15.83
C VAL A 55 3.38 -13.06 -15.27
N PRO A 56 2.56 -13.90 -14.60
CA PRO A 56 3.09 -14.99 -13.81
C PRO A 56 3.87 -15.98 -14.69
N PRO A 57 5.04 -16.46 -14.23
CA PRO A 57 5.75 -17.52 -14.94
C PRO A 57 4.93 -18.81 -14.89
N ASN A 58 5.06 -19.68 -15.89
CA ASN A 58 4.32 -20.96 -15.94
C ASN A 58 4.41 -21.75 -14.63
N SER A 59 5.57 -21.70 -13.94
CA SER A 59 5.81 -22.36 -12.66
C SER A 59 4.91 -21.89 -11.50
N SER A 60 4.12 -20.82 -11.65
CA SER A 60 3.14 -20.38 -10.64
C SER A 60 1.98 -21.36 -10.49
N PHE A 61 1.67 -22.14 -11.52
CA PHE A 61 0.60 -23.13 -11.53
C PHE A 61 1.20 -24.53 -11.60
N PRO A 62 1.16 -25.36 -10.53
CA PRO A 62 1.84 -26.66 -10.52
C PRO A 62 1.35 -27.65 -11.59
N ASP A 63 2.30 -28.37 -12.20
CA ASP A 63 2.03 -29.47 -13.14
C ASP A 63 1.51 -30.73 -12.43
N GLU A 64 1.94 -30.95 -11.18
CA GLU A 64 1.63 -32.12 -10.37
C GLU A 64 1.55 -31.80 -8.88
N MET A 65 1.10 -32.77 -8.07
CA MET A 65 1.00 -32.68 -6.61
C MET A 65 0.03 -31.63 -6.06
N ALA A 66 -0.78 -30.98 -6.90
CA ALA A 66 -1.95 -30.23 -6.44
C ALA A 66 -3.06 -31.21 -6.00
N PRO A 67 -4.06 -30.75 -5.21
CA PRO A 67 -5.26 -31.53 -4.98
C PRO A 67 -5.90 -32.01 -6.29
N ILE A 68 -6.53 -33.18 -6.28
CA ILE A 68 -7.16 -33.76 -7.47
C ILE A 68 -8.07 -32.73 -8.18
N GLY A 69 -7.95 -32.62 -9.50
CA GLY A 69 -8.66 -31.59 -10.28
C GLY A 69 -7.87 -30.31 -10.55
N HIS A 70 -6.81 -30.03 -9.77
CA HIS A 70 -6.16 -28.71 -9.74
C HIS A 70 -4.77 -28.68 -10.37
N ASN A 71 -4.29 -29.74 -11.00
CA ASN A 71 -3.04 -29.69 -11.76
C ASN A 71 -3.23 -28.86 -13.05
N ARG A 72 -2.19 -28.16 -13.50
CA ARG A 72 -2.24 -27.27 -14.68
C ARG A 72 -2.86 -27.94 -15.93
N HIS A 73 -2.50 -29.20 -16.19
CA HIS A 73 -2.93 -29.93 -17.39
C HIS A 73 -4.19 -30.79 -17.16
N TYR A 74 -4.88 -30.67 -16.03
CA TYR A 74 -6.15 -31.36 -15.82
C TYR A 74 -7.29 -30.66 -16.56
N ASN A 75 -8.17 -31.46 -17.17
CA ASN A 75 -9.45 -30.98 -17.66
C ASN A 75 -10.31 -30.52 -16.48
N MET A 76 -10.83 -29.30 -16.56
CA MET A 76 -11.78 -28.76 -15.59
C MET A 76 -13.09 -29.54 -15.68
N VAL A 77 -13.43 -30.23 -14.60
CA VAL A 77 -14.65 -31.04 -14.51
C VAL A 77 -15.84 -30.12 -14.17
N PRO A 78 -17.04 -30.29 -14.79
CA PRO A 78 -17.40 -31.27 -15.82
C PRO A 78 -17.55 -30.65 -17.23
N PHE A 79 -16.69 -29.71 -17.64
CA PHE A 79 -16.87 -29.01 -18.92
C PHE A 79 -16.71 -29.93 -20.14
N PHE A 80 -17.49 -29.65 -21.20
CA PHE A 80 -17.42 -30.35 -22.49
C PHE A 80 -17.57 -29.33 -23.66
N PRO A 81 -16.70 -29.34 -24.69
CA PRO A 81 -15.53 -30.22 -24.84
C PRO A 81 -14.53 -30.02 -23.70
N PRO A 82 -13.62 -30.99 -23.44
CA PRO A 82 -12.66 -30.86 -22.35
C PRO A 82 -11.81 -29.60 -22.50
N VAL A 83 -11.69 -28.83 -21.42
CA VAL A 83 -10.85 -27.62 -21.33
C VAL A 83 -9.95 -27.78 -20.11
N THR A 84 -8.65 -27.58 -20.29
CA THR A 84 -7.65 -27.66 -19.23
C THR A 84 -7.60 -26.38 -18.39
N ASN A 85 -7.05 -26.46 -17.17
CA ASN A 85 -6.81 -25.27 -16.35
C ASN A 85 -5.85 -24.27 -17.06
N GLU A 86 -4.87 -24.77 -17.83
CA GLU A 86 -3.92 -23.95 -18.60
C GLU A 86 -4.59 -23.05 -19.64
N GLU A 87 -5.62 -23.56 -20.32
CA GLU A 87 -6.33 -22.83 -21.39
C GLU A 87 -7.07 -21.59 -20.88
N VAL A 88 -7.42 -21.55 -19.59
CA VAL A 88 -8.07 -20.41 -18.95
C VAL A 88 -7.13 -19.62 -18.03
N TYR A 89 -5.87 -20.05 -17.90
CA TYR A 89 -4.84 -19.35 -17.14
C TYR A 89 -4.13 -18.30 -18.01
N VAL A 90 -4.94 -17.43 -18.61
CA VAL A 90 -4.51 -16.36 -19.54
C VAL A 90 -5.24 -15.06 -19.21
N ALA A 91 -4.74 -13.93 -19.70
CA ALA A 91 -5.45 -12.67 -19.57
C ALA A 91 -6.75 -12.69 -20.40
N SER A 92 -7.77 -11.96 -19.93
CA SER A 92 -9.13 -11.99 -20.50
C SER A 92 -9.19 -11.55 -21.97
N ASP A 93 -8.23 -10.73 -22.41
CA ASP A 93 -8.11 -10.28 -23.80
C ASP A 93 -7.87 -11.43 -24.78
N GLN A 94 -7.13 -12.47 -24.36
CA GLN A 94 -6.93 -13.70 -25.13
C GLN A 94 -8.20 -14.55 -25.24
N LEU A 95 -9.15 -14.33 -24.34
CA LEU A 95 -10.46 -14.99 -24.32
C LEU A 95 -11.56 -14.13 -24.96
N GLY A 96 -11.23 -12.92 -25.42
CA GLY A 96 -12.14 -12.05 -26.16
C GLY A 96 -13.09 -11.20 -25.30
N TYR A 97 -12.76 -10.99 -24.02
CA TYR A 97 -13.51 -10.09 -23.14
C TYR A 97 -12.58 -9.15 -22.34
N SER A 98 -13.16 -8.13 -21.72
CA SER A 98 -12.44 -7.18 -20.87
C SER A 98 -13.37 -6.58 -19.82
N TYR A 99 -12.81 -6.14 -18.70
CA TYR A 99 -13.57 -5.49 -17.64
C TYR A 99 -13.46 -3.96 -17.70
N ALA A 100 -14.61 -3.29 -17.70
CA ALA A 100 -14.69 -1.83 -17.56
C ALA A 100 -14.68 -1.44 -16.08
N ILE A 101 -13.57 -1.71 -15.39
CA ILE A 101 -13.37 -1.39 -13.98
C ILE A 101 -11.96 -0.86 -13.74
N GLU A 102 -11.85 0.14 -12.87
CA GLU A 102 -10.57 0.63 -12.36
C GLU A 102 -10.34 0.02 -10.97
N LEU A 103 -9.42 -0.95 -10.87
CA LEU A 103 -8.99 -1.50 -9.59
C LEU A 103 -7.82 -0.65 -9.08
N ASP A 104 -8.10 0.13 -8.03
CA ASP A 104 -7.17 1.09 -7.45
C ASP A 104 -5.80 0.43 -7.21
N ALA A 105 -4.81 0.83 -8.02
CA ALA A 105 -3.45 0.43 -7.78
C ALA A 105 -3.00 1.20 -6.55
N THR A 106 -2.61 0.48 -5.50
CA THR A 106 -2.02 1.09 -4.30
C THR A 106 -0.63 1.68 -4.58
N ASP A 107 -0.39 2.16 -5.80
CA ASP A 107 0.79 2.91 -6.26
C ASP A 107 0.95 4.22 -5.47
N GLY A 108 -0.13 4.75 -4.90
CA GLY A 108 -0.11 5.94 -4.06
C GLY A 108 0.56 5.75 -2.69
N GLY A 109 0.60 4.54 -2.14
CA GLY A 109 1.12 4.30 -0.79
C GLY A 109 2.62 4.60 -0.67
N PHE A 110 3.40 4.12 -1.62
CA PHE A 110 4.85 4.34 -1.66
C PHE A 110 5.20 5.81 -1.96
N VAL A 111 4.52 6.42 -2.93
CA VAL A 111 4.72 7.83 -3.31
C VAL A 111 4.31 8.78 -2.18
N PHE A 112 3.22 8.47 -1.46
CA PHE A 112 2.77 9.25 -0.31
C PHE A 112 3.74 9.16 0.87
N VAL A 113 4.29 7.96 1.17
CA VAL A 113 5.27 7.78 2.24
C VAL A 113 6.60 8.46 1.91
N LEU A 114 7.09 8.36 0.68
CA LEU A 114 8.29 9.10 0.26
C LEU A 114 8.06 10.62 0.25
N GLY A 115 6.93 11.08 -0.27
CA GLY A 115 6.61 12.50 -0.35
C GLY A 115 6.51 13.14 1.04
N SER A 116 5.86 12.46 1.99
CA SER A 116 5.71 12.96 3.37
C SER A 116 7.03 12.97 4.14
N THR A 117 7.88 11.95 3.98
CA THR A 117 9.18 11.88 4.66
C THR A 117 10.17 12.92 4.13
N LEU A 118 10.30 13.06 2.81
CA LEU A 118 11.18 14.07 2.19
C LEU A 118 10.70 15.50 2.48
N GLY A 119 9.39 15.74 2.40
CA GLY A 119 8.80 17.05 2.73
C GLY A 119 9.03 17.44 4.19
N GLY A 120 8.85 16.49 5.12
CA GLY A 120 9.08 16.71 6.56
C GLY A 120 10.54 17.04 6.88
N VAL A 121 11.50 16.32 6.29
CA VAL A 121 12.94 16.60 6.47
C VAL A 121 13.30 17.97 5.93
N PHE A 122 12.81 18.33 4.75
CA PHE A 122 13.07 19.65 4.15
C PHE A 122 12.53 20.80 5.01
N LEU A 123 11.29 20.68 5.50
CA LEU A 123 10.69 21.68 6.38
C LEU A 123 11.47 21.82 7.69
N GLY A 124 11.88 20.69 8.28
CA GLY A 124 12.67 20.66 9.51
C GLY A 124 14.03 21.35 9.37
N LEU A 125 14.75 21.11 8.26
CA LEU A 125 16.02 21.78 7.96
C LEU A 125 15.83 23.29 7.75
N LEU A 126 14.74 23.71 7.09
CA LEU A 126 14.46 25.13 6.84
C LEU A 126 14.18 25.88 8.16
N VAL A 127 13.41 25.27 9.07
CA VAL A 127 13.18 25.82 10.41
C VAL A 127 14.46 25.89 11.22
N LEU A 128 15.28 24.82 11.20
CA LEU A 128 16.58 24.81 11.90
C LEU A 128 17.50 25.93 11.40
N LEU A 129 17.56 26.13 10.08
CA LEU A 129 18.39 27.17 9.45
C LEU A 129 17.88 28.57 9.83
N LEU A 130 16.55 28.77 9.85
CA LEU A 130 15.95 30.03 10.30
C LEU A 130 16.27 30.33 11.77
N VAL A 131 16.14 29.33 12.66
CA VAL A 131 16.50 29.46 14.07
C VAL A 131 17.98 29.77 14.24
N LEU A 132 18.86 29.11 13.48
CA LEU A 132 20.29 29.37 13.49
C LEU A 132 20.60 30.81 13.04
N LEU A 133 19.96 31.29 11.97
CA LEU A 133 20.11 32.66 11.51
C LEU A 133 19.65 33.67 12.56
N LEU A 134 18.50 33.44 13.19
CA LEU A 134 17.99 34.29 14.27
C LEU A 134 18.93 34.28 15.48
N TYR A 135 19.45 33.12 15.86
CA TYR A 135 20.43 32.98 16.94
C TYR A 135 21.73 33.74 16.64
N LEU A 136 22.27 33.60 15.42
CA LEU A 136 23.47 34.31 14.99
C LEU A 136 23.25 35.83 14.92
N GLN A 137 22.08 36.27 14.45
CA GLN A 137 21.69 37.69 14.45
C GLN A 137 21.56 38.24 15.87
N GLN A 138 20.96 37.49 16.78
CA GLN A 138 20.81 37.88 18.17
C GLN A 138 22.19 37.97 18.86
N ARG A 139 23.08 36.97 18.64
CA ARG A 139 24.47 37.03 19.13
C ARG A 139 25.22 38.25 18.60
N ARG A 140 25.08 38.56 17.31
CA ARG A 140 25.67 39.77 16.71
C ARG A 140 25.15 41.04 17.36
N LYS A 141 23.86 41.12 17.67
CA LYS A 141 23.27 42.27 18.36
C LYS A 141 23.71 42.37 19.83
N HIS A 142 23.89 41.26 20.54
CA HIS A 142 24.42 41.26 21.92
C HIS A 142 25.93 41.54 22.01
N GLY A 143 26.70 41.34 20.93
CA GLY A 143 28.09 41.81 20.85
C GLY A 143 28.25 43.33 20.74
N PHE A 144 27.14 44.06 20.55
CA PHE A 144 27.06 45.52 20.49
C PHE A 144 26.29 46.09 21.70
N GLU A 145 26.62 45.68 22.94
CA GLU A 145 26.29 46.53 24.09
C GLU A 145 27.23 47.76 24.07
N PRO A 146 26.73 48.99 23.87
CA PRO A 146 27.58 50.16 23.94
C PRO A 146 28.07 50.33 25.38
N LEU A 147 29.38 50.48 25.56
CA LEU A 147 30.08 50.72 26.84
C LEU A 147 29.68 52.04 27.56
N ILE A 148 28.51 52.60 27.28
CA ILE A 148 28.00 53.86 27.86
C ILE A 148 27.43 53.67 29.28
N LYS A 149 27.48 52.46 29.85
CA LYS A 149 27.18 52.21 31.27
C LYS A 149 28.41 52.09 32.17
N ALA A 150 29.57 52.62 31.76
CA ALA A 150 30.67 52.86 32.69
C ALA A 150 30.33 54.10 33.54
N GLU A 151 29.68 53.88 34.68
CA GLU A 151 29.50 54.92 35.69
C GLU A 151 30.86 55.24 36.31
N PHE A 152 31.48 56.35 35.87
CA PHE A 152 32.73 56.84 36.45
C PHE A 152 32.48 57.36 37.87
N THR A 153 32.78 56.53 38.87
CA THR A 153 32.78 56.95 40.28
C THR A 153 33.96 57.90 40.52
N ASN A 154 33.73 59.21 40.49
CA ASN A 154 34.73 60.21 40.84
C ASN A 154 34.96 60.20 42.37
N LYS A 155 35.99 59.47 42.83
CA LYS A 155 36.49 59.64 44.20
C LYS A 155 37.37 60.88 44.26
N ARG A 156 36.85 61.94 44.90
CA ARG A 156 37.61 63.09 45.39
C ARG A 156 38.76 62.59 46.29
N TYR A 157 39.99 62.89 45.89
CA TYR A 157 41.14 62.84 46.78
C TYR A 157 41.42 64.26 47.27
N THR A 158 41.31 64.42 48.59
CA THR A 158 41.74 65.56 49.39
C THR A 158 43.26 65.58 49.47
N GLU A 159 43.88 66.72 49.19
CA GLU A 159 45.21 67.03 49.71
C GLU A 159 45.04 68.05 50.86
N GLU A 160 45.38 67.62 52.07
CA GLU A 160 45.78 68.47 53.19
C GLU A 160 47.32 68.42 53.28
N ALA A 161 47.91 69.62 53.35
CA ALA A 161 49.26 70.00 53.82
C ALA A 161 50.51 69.41 53.14
#